data_AF-A0A2A4AP61-F1
#
_entry.id   AF-A0A2A4AP61-F1
#
_cell.length_a   1.000
_cell.length_b   1.000
_cell.length_c   1.000
_cell.angle_alpha   90.00
_cell.angle_beta   90.00
_cell.angle_gamma   90.00
#
_symmetry.space_group_name_H-M   'P 1'
#
loop_
_entity.id
_entity.type
_entity.pdbx_description
1 polymer ?
#
loop_
_entity_poly.entity_id
_entity_poly.type
_entity_poly.pdbx_seq_one_letter_code
_entity_poly.pdbx_strand_id
1 'polypeptide(L)'
;MIYSLETRDMPGYGNWCGPGHSGPGAPINTLDSLCQKHDKCYGSRGYFACSCDRELVQGIRKNRGKFNGVGENAMALAIATYFNSALCNPLA
;
A
#
# COMPACT_ATOMS: atom_id res chain seq x y z
N MET A 1 -8.99 -7.95 31.68
CA MET A 1 -10.04 -8.15 30.67
C MET A 1 -9.51 -7.59 29.36
N ILE A 2 -8.96 -8.50 28.54
CA ILE A 2 -8.79 -8.41 27.08
C ILE A 2 -8.34 -7.05 26.52
N TYR A 3 -7.03 -6.89 26.36
CA TYR A 3 -6.50 -6.02 25.31
C TYR A 3 -7.07 -6.54 23.99
N SER A 4 -7.93 -5.75 23.34
CA SER A 4 -8.55 -6.08 22.07
C SER A 4 -7.48 -6.47 21.05
N LEU A 5 -7.49 -7.73 20.68
CA LEU A 5 -6.85 -8.22 19.45
C LEU A 5 -7.58 -7.59 18.26
N GLU A 6 -6.84 -7.36 17.16
CA GLU A 6 -7.31 -6.93 15.82
C GLU A 6 -7.41 -5.40 15.64
N THR A 7 -6.29 -4.69 15.54
CA THR A 7 -5.59 -4.48 14.26
C THR A 7 -4.08 -4.68 14.43
N ARG A 8 -3.48 -5.53 13.60
CA ARG A 8 -2.04 -5.45 13.35
C ARG A 8 -1.81 -4.19 12.52
N ASP A 9 -1.88 -3.03 13.17
CA ASP A 9 -1.61 -1.73 12.56
C ASP A 9 -0.16 -1.73 12.10
N MET A 10 0.02 -2.01 10.80
CA MET A 10 1.18 -1.49 10.10
C MET A 10 1.09 0.03 10.29
N PRO A 11 2.06 0.67 10.97
CA PRO A 11 2.02 2.11 11.11
C PRO A 11 1.95 2.71 9.71
N GLY A 12 0.88 3.48 9.44
CA GLY A 12 0.71 4.12 8.16
C GLY A 12 1.93 4.98 7.82
N TYR A 13 2.23 5.09 6.54
CA TYR A 13 3.39 5.78 6.03
C TYR A 13 2.96 6.89 5.08
N GLY A 14 3.45 8.11 5.34
CA GLY A 14 3.05 9.28 4.56
C GLY A 14 1.56 9.54 4.65
N ASN A 15 0.98 10.04 3.56
CA ASN A 15 -0.42 10.44 3.50
C ASN A 15 -1.34 9.35 2.90
N TRP A 16 -0.78 8.29 2.32
CA TRP A 16 -1.53 7.34 1.49
C TRP A 16 -1.20 5.86 1.73
N CYS A 17 -0.11 5.50 2.40
CA CYS A 17 0.18 4.08 2.64
C CYS A 17 -0.39 3.60 3.97
N GLY A 18 -1.42 2.75 3.94
CA GLY A 18 -1.90 1.98 5.09
C GLY A 18 -3.33 2.31 5.55
N PRO A 19 -3.89 1.55 6.51
CA PRO A 19 -5.23 1.80 7.04
C PRO A 19 -5.37 3.22 7.61
N GLY A 20 -6.41 3.94 7.19
CA GLY A 20 -6.64 5.33 7.62
C GLY A 20 -5.79 6.39 6.88
N HIS A 21 -4.97 5.98 5.91
CA HIS A 21 -4.15 6.86 5.09
C HIS A 21 -4.63 6.81 3.64
N SER A 22 -5.46 7.78 3.21
CA SER A 22 -5.93 7.89 1.81
C SER A 22 -6.12 9.37 1.40
N GLY A 23 -5.14 10.20 1.74
CA GLY A 23 -5.19 11.65 1.53
C GLY A 23 -5.83 12.42 2.69
N PRO A 24 -6.15 13.72 2.51
CA PRO A 24 -6.15 14.49 1.25
C PRO A 24 -4.79 15.08 0.85
N GLY A 25 -3.76 14.96 1.70
CA GLY A 25 -2.44 15.55 1.46
C GLY A 25 -1.76 15.04 0.19
N ALA A 26 -0.86 15.84 -0.39
CA ALA A 26 -0.02 15.39 -1.50
C ALA A 26 0.90 14.23 -1.04
N PRO A 27 1.21 13.25 -1.90
CA PRO A 27 2.12 12.18 -1.54
C PRO A 27 3.51 12.75 -1.22
N ILE A 28 4.13 12.28 -0.13
CA ILE A 28 5.39 12.85 0.38
C ILE A 28 6.63 12.29 -0.32
N ASN A 29 6.51 11.15 -1.01
CA ASN A 29 7.56 10.54 -1.81
C ASN A 29 7.03 9.52 -2.83
N THR A 30 7.94 8.81 -3.50
CA THR A 30 7.63 7.80 -4.53
C THR A 30 6.75 6.68 -3.99
N LEU A 31 7.07 6.11 -2.81
CA LEU A 31 6.26 5.04 -2.24
C LEU A 31 4.83 5.52 -1.91
N ASP A 32 4.71 6.69 -1.29
CA ASP A 32 3.43 7.30 -0.95
C ASP A 32 2.59 7.62 -2.20
N SER A 33 3.22 8.01 -3.31
CA SER A 33 2.55 8.19 -4.59
C SER A 33 2.03 6.88 -5.20
N LEU A 34 2.73 5.77 -5.01
CA LEU A 34 2.25 4.46 -5.42
C LEU A 34 1.03 4.01 -4.60
N CYS A 35 1.05 4.25 -3.28
CA CYS A 35 -0.10 3.99 -2.41
C CYS A 35 -1.29 4.89 -2.78
N GLN A 36 -1.06 6.18 -3.08
CA GLN A 36 -2.12 7.06 -3.57
C GLN A 36 -2.82 6.49 -4.81
N LYS A 37 -2.04 5.95 -5.75
CA LYS A 37 -2.58 5.36 -6.97
C LYS A 37 -3.39 4.10 -6.66
N HIS A 38 -2.92 3.27 -5.73
CA HIS A 38 -3.61 2.08 -5.26
C HIS A 38 -4.96 2.41 -4.62
N ASP A 39 -5.00 3.40 -3.71
CA ASP A 39 -6.24 3.86 -3.06
C ASP A 39 -7.26 4.39 -4.07
N LYS A 40 -6.81 5.19 -5.04
CA LYS A 40 -7.67 5.69 -6.13
C LYS A 40 -8.21 4.53 -6.99
N CYS A 41 -7.37 3.52 -7.25
CA CYS A 41 -7.78 2.33 -7.97
C CYS A 41 -8.87 1.57 -7.21
N TYR A 42 -8.70 1.34 -5.91
CA TYR A 42 -9.73 0.78 -5.03
C TYR A 42 -11.01 1.61 -5.00
N GLY A 43 -10.92 2.94 -4.95
CA GLY A 43 -12.10 3.81 -5.02
C GLY A 43 -12.89 3.65 -6.32
N SER A 44 -12.21 3.31 -7.43
CA SER A 44 -12.84 3.11 -8.74
C SER A 44 -13.34 1.69 -9.02
N ARG A 45 -12.63 0.66 -8.52
CA ARG A 45 -12.87 -0.75 -8.84
C ARG A 45 -13.48 -1.57 -7.70
N GLY A 46 -13.46 -1.01 -6.49
CA GLY A 46 -13.76 -1.72 -5.26
C GLY A 46 -12.50 -2.26 -4.58
N TYR A 47 -12.62 -2.52 -3.28
CA TYR A 47 -11.57 -3.10 -2.47
C TYR A 47 -11.21 -4.52 -2.94
N PHE A 48 -9.94 -4.90 -2.71
CA PHE A 48 -9.38 -6.21 -3.07
C PHE A 48 -9.35 -6.49 -4.58
N ALA A 49 -9.42 -5.48 -5.43
CA ALA A 49 -9.23 -5.69 -6.86
C ALA A 49 -7.79 -6.15 -7.16
N CYS A 50 -7.63 -7.39 -7.65
CA CYS A 50 -6.31 -7.94 -7.97
C CYS A 50 -5.55 -7.09 -8.99
N SER A 51 -6.27 -6.34 -9.84
CA SER A 51 -5.70 -5.40 -10.80
C SER A 51 -4.95 -4.26 -10.09
N CYS A 52 -5.54 -3.68 -9.05
CA CYS A 52 -4.93 -2.62 -8.23
C CYS A 52 -3.70 -3.12 -7.46
N ASP A 53 -3.82 -4.29 -6.82
CA ASP A 53 -2.73 -4.88 -6.02
C ASP A 53 -1.50 -5.20 -6.89
N ARG A 54 -1.74 -5.80 -8.06
CA ARG A 54 -0.68 -6.08 -9.03
C ARG A 54 0.00 -4.81 -9.52
N GLU A 55 -0.76 -3.74 -9.76
CA GLU A 55 -0.22 -2.46 -10.19
C GLU A 55 0.69 -1.84 -9.12
N LEU A 56 0.27 -1.86 -7.85
CA LEU A 56 1.07 -1.41 -6.71
C LEU A 56 2.39 -2.19 -6.61
N VAL A 57 2.32 -3.52 -6.63
CA VAL A 57 3.50 -4.40 -6.57
C VAL A 57 4.45 -4.13 -7.75
N GLN A 58 3.92 -3.97 -8.96
CA GLN A 58 4.74 -3.66 -10.14
C GLN A 58 5.38 -2.28 -10.03
N GLY A 59 4.65 -1.28 -9.53
CA GLY A 59 5.17 0.06 -9.27
C GLY A 59 6.34 0.02 -8.28
N ILE A 60 6.22 -0.75 -7.20
CA ILE A 60 7.29 -0.94 -6.22
C ILE A 60 8.50 -1.62 -6.88
N ARG A 61 8.28 -2.69 -7.65
CA ARG A 61 9.35 -3.40 -8.37
C ARG A 61 10.11 -2.50 -9.35
N LYS A 62 9.42 -1.62 -10.08
CA LYS A 62 10.01 -0.65 -11.03
C LYS A 62 10.82 0.45 -10.36
N ASN A 63 10.57 0.72 -9.07
CA ASN A 63 11.26 1.75 -8.29
C ASN A 63 12.25 1.16 -7.27
N ARG A 64 12.57 -0.14 -7.35
CA ARG A 64 13.62 -0.75 -6.52
C ARG A 64 14.94 0.01 -6.68
N GLY A 65 15.58 0.30 -5.55
CA GLY A 65 16.82 1.09 -5.49
C GLY A 65 16.62 2.61 -5.60
N LYS A 66 15.37 3.09 -5.76
CA LYS A 66 15.03 4.53 -5.80
C LYS A 66 14.34 5.03 -4.53
N PHE A 67 14.06 4.15 -3.58
CA PHE A 67 13.52 4.51 -2.26
C PHE A 67 14.62 5.03 -1.35
N ASN A 68 14.30 6.02 -0.53
CA ASN A 68 15.26 6.76 0.28
C ASN A 68 15.28 6.23 1.73
N GLY A 69 16.42 5.67 2.11
CA GLY A 69 16.65 5.20 3.47
C GLY A 69 15.99 3.87 3.81
N VAL A 70 16.33 3.35 4.99
CA VAL A 70 15.93 2.00 5.44
C VAL A 70 14.42 1.89 5.62
N GLY A 71 13.78 2.94 6.15
CA GLY A 71 12.33 2.94 6.41
C GLY A 71 11.48 2.80 5.15
N GLU A 72 11.72 3.63 4.12
CA GLU A 72 10.96 3.56 2.86
C GLU A 72 11.19 2.21 2.15
N ASN A 73 12.43 1.70 2.16
CA ASN A 73 12.74 0.39 1.59
C ASN A 73 12.04 -0.76 2.34
N ALA A 74 12.01 -0.72 3.68
CA ALA A 74 11.34 -1.72 4.50
C ALA A 74 9.82 -1.71 4.26
N MET A 75 9.21 -0.52 4.20
CA MET A 75 7.78 -0.36 3.90
C MET A 75 7.45 -0.86 2.49
N ALA A 76 8.24 -0.50 1.48
CA ALA A 76 8.04 -0.96 0.11
C ALA A 76 8.10 -2.50 0.02
N LEU A 77 9.05 -3.13 0.73
CA LEU A 77 9.16 -4.59 0.79
C LEU A 77 7.95 -5.23 1.47
N ALA A 78 7.51 -4.68 2.61
CA ALA A 78 6.38 -5.20 3.35
C ALA A 78 5.07 -5.11 2.55
N ILE A 79 4.81 -3.96 1.91
CA ILE A 79 3.66 -3.76 1.01
C ILE A 79 3.70 -4.76 -0.14
N ALA A 80 4.84 -4.86 -0.83
CA ALA A 80 4.97 -5.78 -1.96
C ALA A 80 4.77 -7.24 -1.52
N THR A 81 5.26 -7.64 -0.34
CA THR A 81 5.10 -9.00 0.18
C THR A 81 3.64 -9.29 0.49
N TYR A 82 2.95 -8.39 1.18
CA TYR A 82 1.53 -8.52 1.51
C TYR A 82 0.69 -8.72 0.23
N PHE A 83 0.75 -7.79 -0.72
CA PHE A 83 -0.08 -7.82 -1.93
C PHE A 83 0.33 -8.87 -2.96
N ASN A 84 1.51 -9.49 -2.85
CA ASN A 84 1.83 -10.69 -3.66
C ASN A 84 1.16 -11.97 -3.14
N SER A 85 0.69 -11.97 -1.89
CA SER A 85 0.14 -13.16 -1.22
C SER A 85 -1.30 -13.00 -0.73
N ALA A 86 -1.80 -11.76 -0.68
CA ALA A 86 -3.15 -11.44 -0.25
C ALA A 86 -4.19 -12.04 -1.19
N LEU A 87 -5.30 -12.54 -0.61
CA LEU A 87 -6.47 -12.90 -1.39
C LEU A 87 -7.08 -11.64 -2.00
N CYS A 88 -7.37 -11.70 -3.30
CA CYS A 88 -7.94 -10.60 -4.06
C CYS A 88 -9.00 -11.12 -5.04
N ASN A 89 -9.91 -10.25 -5.46
CA ASN A 89 -10.92 -10.50 -6.49
C ASN A 89 -10.32 -10.28 -7.90
N PRO A 90 -10.20 -11.32 -8.73
CA PRO A 90 -9.67 -11.17 -10.09
C PRO A 90 -10.63 -10.51 -11.08
N LEU A 91 -11.91 -10.35 -10.71
CA LEU A 91 -12.98 -9.82 -11.56
C LEU A 91 -13.29 -8.34 -11.32
N ALA A 92 -12.58 -7.68 -10.39
CA ALA A 92 -12.68 -6.25 -10.10
C ALA A 92 -11.62 -5.40 -10.84
#